data_AF-A0A5S9M0R2-F1
#
_entry.id   AF-A0A5S9M0R2-F1
#
_cell.length_a   1.000
_cell.length_b   1.000
_cell.length_c   1.000
_cell.angle_alpha   90.00
_cell.angle_beta   90.00
_cell.angle_gamma   90.00
#
_symmetry.space_group_name_H-M   'P 1'
#
loop_
_entity.id
_entity.type
_entity.pdbx_description
1 polymer ?
#
loop_
_entity_poly.entity_id
_entity_poly.type
_entity_poly.pdbx_seq_one_letter_code
_entity_poly.pdbx_strand_id
1 'polypeptide(L)' 'MSNNQIAEYELPELGIHLQPHGAVMIDRKSMYYFRLRGRGAQLAFLLSKNKDLSKTARIWEIVKKRRADG' A
#
# COMPACT_ATOMS: atom_id res chain seq x y z
N MET A 1 22.26 20.64 -27.35
CA MET A 1 21.68 19.29 -27.16
C MET A 1 21.73 19.00 -25.67
N SER A 2 20.66 19.30 -24.92
CA SER A 2 20.64 19.08 -23.46
C SER A 2 20.34 17.62 -23.18
N ASN A 3 21.28 16.91 -22.57
CA ASN A 3 21.10 15.54 -22.08
C ASN A 3 20.12 15.54 -20.90
N ASN A 4 18.82 15.47 -21.21
CA ASN A 4 17.79 15.18 -20.22
C ASN A 4 17.74 13.66 -19.98
N GLN A 5 18.80 13.12 -19.37
CA GLN A 5 18.78 11.76 -18.83
C GLN A 5 18.03 11.81 -17.51
N ILE A 6 16.70 11.81 -17.59
CA ILE A 6 15.87 11.38 -16.47
C ILE A 6 16.24 9.91 -16.31
N ALA A 7 16.98 9.56 -15.25
CA ALA A 7 17.21 8.17 -14.92
C ALA A 7 15.84 7.46 -14.88
N GLU A 8 15.66 6.46 -15.74
CA GLU A 8 14.51 5.56 -15.68
C GLU A 8 14.60 4.83 -14.34
N TYR A 9 13.96 5.40 -13.32
CA TYR A 9 13.78 4.70 -12.06
C TYR A 9 12.85 3.53 -12.36
N GLU A 10 13.39 2.32 -12.32
CA GLU A 10 12.57 1.13 -12.38
C GLU A 10 11.52 1.20 -11.25
N LEU A 11 10.25 1.15 -11.64
CA LEU A 11 9.18 1.10 -10.66
C LEU A 11 9.34 -0.15 -9.78
N PRO A 12 9.08 -0.02 -8.46
CA PRO A 12 9.20 -1.13 -7.53
C PRO A 12 8.15 -2.20 -7.83
N GLU A 13 8.50 -3.46 -7.59
CA GLU A 13 7.57 -4.58 -7.68
C GLU A 13 7.06 -4.93 -6.28
N LEU A 14 6.01 -4.23 -5.85
CA LEU A 14 5.51 -4.32 -4.48
C LEU A 14 4.62 -5.55 -4.24
N GLY A 15 4.93 -6.30 -3.18
CA GLY A 15 4.11 -7.38 -2.63
C GLY A 15 3.82 -7.17 -1.14
N ILE A 16 2.73 -7.78 -0.65
CA ILE A 16 2.43 -7.85 0.79
C ILE A 16 2.56 -9.31 1.24
N HIS A 17 3.41 -9.53 2.25
CA HIS A 17 3.60 -10.83 2.89
C HIS A 17 2.95 -10.83 4.28
N LEU A 18 2.07 -11.81 4.53
CA LEU A 18 1.39 -11.98 5.81
C LEU A 18 2.24 -12.82 6.76
N GLN A 19 2.31 -12.40 8.03
CA GLN A 19 3.03 -13.07 9.11
C GLN A 19 2.09 -13.24 10.33
N PRO A 20 2.36 -14.20 11.23
CA PRO A 20 1.51 -14.43 12.40
C PRO A 20 1.25 -13.17 13.25
N HIS A 21 2.24 -12.28 13.35
CA HIS A 21 2.18 -11.05 14.14
C HIS A 21 1.98 -9.77 13.32
N GLY A 22 1.74 -9.85 12.01
CA GLY A 22 1.51 -8.66 11.17
C GLY A 22 1.75 -8.86 9.69
N ALA A 23 2.04 -7.78 8.97
CA ALA A 23 2.32 -7.83 7.54
C ALA A 23 3.58 -7.04 7.19
N VAL A 24 4.19 -7.37 6.06
CA VAL A 24 5.36 -6.69 5.51
C VAL A 24 5.09 -6.34 4.06
N MET A 25 5.32 -5.09 3.67
CA MET A 25 5.42 -4.70 2.26
C MET A 25 6.84 -4.92 1.78
N ILE A 26 7.02 -5.56 0.64
CA ILE A 26 8.33 -5.90 0.08
C ILE A 26 8.39 -5.38 -1.35
N ASP A 27 9.41 -4.61 -1.70
CA ASP A 27 9.79 -4.44 -3.10
C ASP A 27 10.64 -5.64 -3.53
N ARG A 28 10.11 -6.46 -4.43
CA ARG A 28 10.74 -7.73 -4.84
C ARG A 28 11.99 -7.52 -5.68
N LYS A 29 12.19 -6.32 -6.25
CA LYS A 29 13.40 -6.00 -7.02
C LYS A 29 14.58 -5.65 -6.11
N SER A 30 14.40 -4.68 -5.22
CA SER A 30 15.47 -4.24 -4.29
C SER A 30 15.58 -5.08 -3.03
N MET A 31 14.59 -5.95 -2.77
CA MET A 31 14.41 -6.67 -1.50
C MET A 31 14.26 -5.76 -0.27
N TYR A 32 14.08 -4.45 -0.48
CA TYR A 32 13.71 -3.54 0.58
C TYR A 32 12.33 -3.91 1.13
N TYR A 33 12.17 -3.83 2.46
CA TYR A 33 10.92 -4.16 3.11
C TYR A 33 10.53 -3.15 4.18
N PHE A 34 9.22 -3.03 4.40
CA PHE A 34 8.63 -2.15 5.40
C PHE A 34 7.56 -2.89 6.21
N ARG A 35 7.69 -2.83 7.54
CA ARG A 35 6.72 -3.43 8.48
C ARG A 35 5.42 -2.61 8.47
N LEU A 36 4.31 -3.24 8.07
CA LEU A 36 3.00 -2.63 8.12
C LEU A 36 2.28 -2.96 9.42
N ARG A 37 1.77 -1.92 10.10
CA ARG A 37 0.75 -2.09 11.15
C ARG A 37 -0.57 -2.53 10.50
N GLY A 38 -1.47 -3.15 11.27
CA GLY A 38 -2.75 -3.67 10.76
C GLY A 38 -3.57 -2.65 9.94
N ARG A 39 -3.65 -1.39 10.40
CA ARG A 39 -4.30 -0.30 9.65
C ARG A 39 -3.60 0.02 8.33
N GLY A 40 -2.27 0.06 8.33
CA GLY A 40 -1.47 0.32 7.13
C GLY A 40 -1.63 -0.77 6.07
N ALA A 41 -1.68 -2.04 6.49
CA ALA A 41 -1.93 -3.16 5.58
C ALA A 41 -3.31 -3.07 4.91
N GLN A 42 -4.37 -2.79 5.68
CA GLN A 42 -5.72 -2.65 5.15
C GLN A 42 -5.83 -1.51 4.14
N LEU A 43 -5.24 -0.35 4.44
CA LEU A 43 -5.23 0.80 3.53
C LEU A 43 -4.41 0.51 2.26
N ALA A 44 -3.26 -0.17 2.39
CA ALA A 44 -2.45 -0.59 1.23
C ALA A 44 -3.23 -1.53 0.29
N PHE A 45 -3.99 -2.48 0.84
CA PHE A 45 -4.86 -3.34 0.04
C PHE A 45 -5.97 -2.57 -0.67
N LEU A 46 -6.66 -1.66 0.03
CA LEU A 46 -7.70 -0.83 -0.60
C LEU A 46 -7.14 0.01 -1.74
N LEU A 47 -6.04 0.73 -1.47
CA LEU A 47 -5.43 1.64 -2.42
C LEU A 47 -4.88 0.90 -3.65
N SER A 48 -4.30 -0.28 -3.48
CA SER A 48 -3.80 -1.08 -4.62
C SER A 48 -4.92 -1.55 -5.56
N LYS A 49 -6.15 -1.72 -5.05
CA LYS A 49 -7.30 -2.15 -5.84
C LYS A 49 -8.00 -1.00 -6.54
N ASN A 50 -8.24 0.11 -5.84
CA ASN A 50 -9.01 1.23 -6.39
C ASN A 50 -8.14 2.33 -7.03
N LYS A 51 -6.84 2.39 -6.68
CA LYS A 51 -5.87 3.39 -7.13
C LYS A 51 -6.31 4.85 -6.91
N ASP A 52 -7.13 5.09 -5.89
CA ASP A 52 -7.78 6.37 -5.62
C ASP A 52 -7.86 6.62 -4.10
N LEU A 53 -7.25 7.72 -3.66
CA LEU A 53 -7.20 8.10 -2.25
C LEU A 53 -8.58 8.45 -1.68
N SER A 54 -9.39 9.18 -2.43
CA SER A 54 -10.72 9.61 -2.02
C SER A 54 -11.65 8.41 -1.86
N LYS A 55 -11.60 7.46 -2.79
CA LYS A 55 -12.36 6.19 -2.68
C LYS A 55 -11.88 5.36 -1.51
N THR A 56 -10.57 5.26 -1.29
CA THR A 56 -10.00 4.55 -0.15
C THR A 56 -10.47 5.15 1.18
N ALA A 57 -10.43 6.47 1.31
CA ALA A 57 -10.91 7.18 2.50
C ALA A 57 -12.40 6.94 2.72
N ARG A 58 -13.22 7.03 1.66
CA ARG A 58 -14.67 6.81 1.77
C ARG A 58 -15.02 5.37 2.18
N ILE A 59 -14.34 4.38 1.62
CA ILE A 59 -14.52 2.97 2.03
C ILE A 59 -14.14 2.81 3.51
N TRP A 60 -13.05 3.45 3.94
CA TRP A 60 -12.58 3.39 5.32
C TRP A 60 -13.59 3.98 6.31
N GLU A 61 -14.22 5.10 5.99
CA GLU A 61 -15.29 5.71 6.80
C GLU A 61 -16.46 4.74 7.01
N ILE A 62 -16.92 4.11 5.92
CA ILE A 62 -18.05 3.16 5.95
C ILE A 62 -17.72 1.95 6.82
N VAL A 63 -16.53 1.37 6.64
CA VAL A 63 -16.06 0.22 7.43
C VAL A 63 -15.94 0.58 8.91
N LYS A 64 -15.42 1.77 9.23
CA LYS A 64 -15.29 2.24 10.61
C LYS A 64 -16.66 2.41 11.28
N LYS A 65 -17.63 2.99 10.57
CA LYS A 65 -19.00 3.18 11.09
C LYS A 65 -19.66 1.83 11.41
N ARG A 66 -19.59 0.86 10.49
CA ARG A 66 -20.14 -0.50 10.71
C ARG A 66 -19.55 -1.23 11.93
N ARG A 67 -18.30 -0.97 12.30
CA ARG A 67 -17.67 -1.56 13.49
C ARG A 67 -18.07 -0.90 14.80
N ALA A 68 -18.58 0.33 14.75
CA ALA A 68 -19.06 1.03 15.94
C ALA A 68 -20.53 0.71 16.24
N ASP A 69 -21.29 0.31 15.22
CA ASP A 69 -22.73 0.04 15.29
C ASP A 69 -23.08 -1.42 15.64
N GLY A 70 -22.09 -2.30 15.84
CA GLY A 70 -22.26 -3.72 16.18
C GLY A 70 -21.34 -4.15 17.31
#